data_AF-A0A8T4R9H6-F1
#
_entry.id   AF-A0A8T4R9H6-F1
#
_cell.length_a   1.000
_cell.length_b   1.000
_cell.length_c   1.000
_cell.angle_alpha   90.00
_cell.angle_beta   90.00
_cell.angle_gamma   90.00
#
_symmetry.space_group_name_H-M   'P 1'
#
loop_
_entity.id
_entity.type
_entity.pdbx_description
1 polymer ?
#
loop_
_entity_poly.entity_id
_entity_poly.type
_entity_poly.pdbx_seq_one_letter_code
_entity_poly.pdbx_strand_id
1 'polypeptide(L)'
;MLLIFKDTCTEINSVETFLEVKNDLKQVVGINADIDGLKFGKISASSGVRRSITVNSVFDAEVDVFIDAPFASWVTIEPTIFAIKKNQTMEVSFDVLVPDNSPNGNYSGKVYFCFKRS
;
A
#
# COMPACT_ATOMS: atom_id res chain seq x y z
N MET A 1 -12.07 -12.61 -1.31
CA MET A 1 -10.86 -12.70 -0.46
C MET A 1 -10.99 -11.92 0.85
N LEU A 2 -11.55 -10.69 0.83
CA LEU A 2 -11.73 -9.84 2.02
C LEU A 2 -12.48 -10.48 3.21
N LEU A 3 -13.44 -11.36 2.93
CA LEU A 3 -14.26 -12.02 3.96
C LEU A 3 -13.47 -13.01 4.83
N ILE A 4 -12.50 -13.72 4.24
CA ILE A 4 -11.72 -14.74 4.95
C ILE A 4 -10.74 -14.10 5.95
N PHE A 5 -10.17 -12.95 5.60
CA PHE A 5 -9.29 -12.22 6.50
C PHE A 5 -10.06 -11.67 7.71
N LYS A 6 -11.26 -11.12 7.50
CA LYS A 6 -12.08 -10.53 8.57
C LYS A 6 -12.33 -11.46 9.75
N ASP A 7 -12.51 -12.74 9.51
CA ASP A 7 -12.85 -13.71 10.57
C ASP A 7 -11.66 -14.10 11.46
N THR A 8 -10.43 -13.73 11.07
CA THR A 8 -9.19 -14.10 11.80
C THR A 8 -8.45 -12.91 12.39
N CYS A 9 -8.75 -11.68 11.96
CA CYS A 9 -8.14 -10.48 12.51
C CYS A 9 -8.77 -10.12 13.87
N THR A 10 -7.93 -9.76 14.84
CA THR A 10 -8.38 -9.07 16.06
C THR A 10 -8.78 -7.62 15.73
N GLU A 11 -7.99 -6.95 14.90
CA GLU A 11 -8.20 -5.57 14.48
C GLU A 11 -7.83 -5.41 13.00
N ILE A 12 -8.55 -4.57 12.27
CA ILE A 12 -8.25 -4.24 10.88
C ILE A 12 -8.14 -2.73 10.75
N ASN A 13 -6.96 -2.28 10.35
CA ASN A 13 -6.74 -0.90 9.96
C ASN A 13 -6.63 -0.81 8.43
N SER A 14 -7.06 0.32 7.87
CA SER A 14 -6.95 0.56 6.43
C SER A 14 -6.55 1.98 6.14
N VAL A 15 -5.74 2.15 5.10
CA VAL A 15 -5.40 3.46 4.54
C VAL A 15 -5.86 3.53 3.09
N GLU A 16 -6.33 4.70 2.67
CA GLU A 16 -6.61 4.97 1.26
C GLU A 16 -5.29 4.96 0.47
N THR A 17 -5.32 4.41 -0.74
CA THR A 17 -4.20 4.44 -1.67
C THR A 17 -4.61 4.99 -3.03
N PHE A 18 -3.69 5.72 -3.66
CA PHE A 18 -3.94 6.43 -4.91
C PHE A 18 -2.72 6.45 -5.83
N LEU A 19 -2.99 6.28 -7.13
CA LEU A 19 -2.04 6.35 -8.23
C LEU A 19 -2.69 7.07 -9.41
N GLU A 20 -1.99 8.00 -10.05
CA GLU A 20 -2.39 8.61 -11.31
C GLU A 20 -1.42 8.17 -12.42
N VAL A 21 -1.93 7.50 -13.45
CA VAL A 21 -1.14 7.12 -14.63
C VAL A 21 -1.25 8.21 -15.69
N LYS A 22 -0.09 8.72 -16.14
CA LYS A 22 0.02 9.72 -17.21
C LYS A 22 1.19 9.43 -18.15
N ASN A 23 0.86 9.08 -19.40
CA ASN A 23 1.81 8.69 -20.45
C ASN A 23 2.21 9.86 -21.37
N ASP A 24 1.68 11.06 -21.17
CA ASP A 24 1.96 12.29 -21.92
C ASP A 24 3.18 13.04 -21.34
N LEU A 25 4.36 12.40 -21.35
CA LEU A 25 5.54 12.95 -20.70
C LEU A 25 6.11 14.20 -21.40
N LYS A 26 5.91 15.39 -20.79
CA LYS A 26 7.07 16.08 -20.22
C LYS A 26 7.17 15.62 -18.77
N GLN A 27 8.30 15.02 -18.38
CA GLN A 27 8.60 14.51 -17.02
C GLN A 27 7.99 15.37 -15.92
N VAL A 28 6.89 14.91 -15.31
CA VAL A 28 6.36 15.51 -14.10
C VAL A 28 6.95 14.74 -12.93
N VAL A 29 8.00 15.30 -12.34
CA VAL A 29 8.48 14.92 -11.00
C VAL A 29 7.43 15.41 -10.01
N GLY A 30 6.56 14.50 -9.54
CA GLY A 30 5.54 14.81 -8.55
C GLY A 30 6.12 14.90 -7.15
N ILE A 31 6.10 16.10 -6.56
CA ILE A 31 6.27 16.29 -5.11
C ILE A 31 5.03 15.70 -4.43
N ASN A 32 5.22 14.82 -3.45
CA ASN A 32 4.11 14.28 -2.67
C ASN A 32 4.21 14.75 -1.23
N ALA A 33 3.24 15.58 -0.83
CA ALA A 33 3.03 16.03 0.54
C ALA A 33 1.59 15.64 0.91
N ASP A 34 1.44 14.52 1.60
CA ASP A 34 0.28 14.24 2.45
C ASP A 34 0.59 13.04 3.35
N ILE A 35 0.23 13.19 4.62
CA ILE A 35 0.58 12.30 5.75
C ILE A 35 -0.52 11.27 6.07
N ASP A 36 -1.68 11.35 5.38
CA ASP A 36 -2.89 10.61 5.76
C ASP A 36 -3.21 9.38 4.87
N GLY A 37 -2.34 9.00 3.93
CA GLY A 37 -2.57 7.82 3.09
C GLY A 37 -1.42 7.43 2.16
N LEU A 38 -1.51 6.25 1.52
CA LEU A 38 -0.50 5.73 0.61
C LEU A 38 -0.66 6.32 -0.80
N LYS A 39 -0.14 7.52 -1.00
CA LYS A 39 -0.17 8.18 -2.32
C LYS A 39 1.11 7.86 -3.10
N PHE A 40 0.96 7.19 -4.23
CA PHE A 40 2.07 6.96 -5.17
C PHE A 40 2.34 8.20 -6.03
N GLY A 41 1.30 8.99 -6.29
CA GLY A 41 1.36 10.23 -7.08
C GLY A 41 1.18 9.96 -8.57
N LYS A 42 1.74 10.85 -9.40
CA LYS A 42 1.72 10.74 -10.87
C LYS A 42 2.89 9.89 -11.33
N ILE A 43 2.60 8.82 -12.08
CA ILE A 43 3.60 7.89 -12.61
C ILE A 43 3.27 7.60 -14.06
N SER A 44 4.30 7.53 -14.90
CA SER A 44 4.13 7.11 -16.30
C SER A 44 4.17 5.59 -16.43
N ALA A 45 3.62 5.07 -17.51
CA ALA A 45 3.85 3.69 -17.91
C ALA A 45 5.36 3.34 -17.90
N SER A 46 5.66 2.08 -17.63
CA SER A 46 7.02 1.54 -17.50
C SER A 46 7.85 2.11 -16.34
N SER A 47 7.27 2.97 -15.50
CA SER A 47 7.95 3.59 -14.36
C SER A 47 7.44 3.02 -13.05
N GLY A 48 8.29 3.09 -12.03
CA GLY A 48 7.93 2.67 -10.68
C GLY A 48 8.30 3.69 -9.61
N VAL A 49 7.67 3.55 -8.44
CA VAL A 49 8.00 4.32 -7.25
C VAL A 49 7.83 3.46 -6.01
N ARG A 50 8.68 3.70 -5.01
CA ARG A 50 8.58 3.10 -3.68
C ARG A 50 7.97 4.09 -2.69
N ARG A 51 7.07 3.58 -1.85
CA ARG A 51 6.54 4.27 -0.67
C ARG A 51 6.59 3.32 0.53
N SER A 52 6.60 3.87 1.73
CA SER A 52 6.59 3.08 2.96
C SER A 52 5.52 3.58 3.93
N ILE A 53 4.97 2.67 4.73
CA ILE A 53 4.10 2.97 5.87
C ILE A 53 4.78 2.43 7.13
N THR A 54 4.84 3.26 8.16
CA THR A 54 5.22 2.82 9.51
C THR A 54 4.00 2.23 10.22
N VAL A 55 4.10 0.97 10.61
CA VAL A 55 3.09 0.23 11.37
C VAL A 55 3.53 0.14 12.82
N ASN A 56 2.63 0.41 13.75
CA ASN A 56 2.84 0.21 15.18
C ASN A 56 1.64 -0.52 15.80
N SER A 57 1.84 -1.14 16.96
CA SER A 57 0.78 -1.83 17.69
C SER A 57 0.88 -1.59 19.19
N VAL A 58 -0.26 -1.54 19.87
CA VAL A 58 -0.36 -1.44 21.34
C VAL A 58 -0.37 -2.81 22.05
N PHE A 59 -0.22 -3.89 21.28
CA PHE A 59 -0.11 -5.28 21.74
C PHE A 59 0.82 -6.09 20.81
N ASP A 60 1.28 -7.25 21.27
CA ASP A 60 2.05 -8.19 20.43
C ASP A 60 1.13 -8.78 19.36
N ALA A 61 1.54 -8.71 18.09
CA ALA A 61 0.71 -9.14 16.98
C ALA A 61 1.51 -9.76 15.84
N GLU A 62 0.87 -10.67 15.10
CA GLU A 62 1.19 -10.93 13.71
C GLU A 62 0.33 -10.02 12.83
N VAL A 63 0.95 -9.39 11.83
CA VAL A 63 0.28 -8.46 10.92
C VAL A 63 0.35 -9.00 9.50
N ASP A 64 -0.81 -9.17 8.87
CA ASP A 64 -0.92 -9.43 7.43
C ASP A 64 -1.28 -8.13 6.69
N VAL A 65 -0.59 -7.87 5.59
CA VAL A 65 -0.80 -6.69 4.74
C VAL A 65 -1.31 -7.12 3.38
N PHE A 66 -2.38 -6.48 2.91
CA PHE A 66 -2.89 -6.68 1.55
C PHE A 66 -3.47 -5.40 0.97
N ILE A 67 -3.55 -5.36 -0.36
CA ILE A 67 -4.08 -4.23 -1.11
C ILE A 67 -5.33 -4.67 -1.90
N ASP A 68 -6.38 -3.86 -1.83
CA ASP A 68 -7.59 -3.98 -2.63
C ASP A 68 -7.71 -2.72 -3.50
N ALA A 69 -7.18 -2.82 -4.71
CA ALA A 69 -7.19 -1.73 -5.68
C ALA A 69 -7.12 -2.31 -7.11
N PRO A 70 -7.62 -1.60 -8.13
CA PRO A 70 -7.49 -2.04 -9.52
C PRO A 70 -6.04 -2.22 -9.99
N PHE A 71 -5.09 -1.56 -9.31
CA PHE A 71 -3.66 -1.63 -9.57
C PHE A 71 -2.90 -2.56 -8.62
N ALA A 72 -3.59 -3.36 -7.80
CA ALA A 72 -2.97 -4.26 -6.82
C ALA A 72 -1.89 -5.18 -7.43
N SER A 73 -2.14 -5.70 -8.64
CA SER A 73 -1.20 -6.56 -9.35
C SER A 73 0.11 -5.88 -9.79
N TRP A 74 0.19 -4.56 -9.68
CA TRP A 74 1.37 -3.77 -10.02
C TRP A 74 2.25 -3.48 -8.79
N VAL A 75 1.77 -3.86 -7.60
CA VAL A 75 2.37 -3.50 -6.32
C VAL A 75 3.01 -4.73 -5.68
N THR A 76 4.29 -4.62 -5.38
CA THR A 76 5.00 -5.52 -4.48
C THR A 76 4.97 -4.93 -3.07
N ILE A 77 4.61 -5.73 -2.07
CA ILE A 77 4.54 -5.34 -0.67
C ILE A 77 5.61 -6.11 0.10
N GLU A 78 6.43 -5.42 0.89
CA GLU A 78 7.48 -6.04 1.68
C GLU A 78 7.60 -5.39 3.07
N PRO A 79 7.46 -6.15 4.17
CA PRO A 79 6.94 -7.52 4.25
C PRO A 79 5.40 -7.59 4.12
N THR A 80 4.88 -8.70 3.60
CA THR A 80 3.42 -8.97 3.57
C THR A 80 2.89 -9.56 4.88
N ILE A 81 3.74 -10.27 5.63
CA ILE A 81 3.42 -10.87 6.93
C ILE A 81 4.60 -10.65 7.87
N PHE A 82 4.35 -10.16 9.08
CA PHE A 82 5.42 -9.95 10.07
C PHE A 82 4.88 -9.93 11.50
N ALA A 83 5.75 -10.26 12.45
CA ALA A 83 5.47 -10.08 13.87
C ALA A 83 5.90 -8.67 14.32
N ILE A 84 5.09 -8.03 15.16
CA ILE A 84 5.40 -6.76 15.81
C ILE A 84 5.14 -6.87 17.30
N LYS A 85 6.09 -6.42 18.12
CA LYS A 85 5.90 -6.35 19.58
C LYS A 85 5.17 -5.09 19.98
N LYS A 86 4.50 -5.13 21.12
CA LYS A 86 3.86 -3.97 21.74
C LYS A 86 4.83 -2.78 21.77
N ASN A 87 4.36 -1.63 21.29
CA ASN A 87 5.09 -0.36 21.22
C ASN A 87 6.33 -0.37 20.30
N GLN A 88 6.52 -1.41 19.48
CA GLN A 88 7.50 -1.37 18.39
C GLN A 88 6.87 -0.82 17.11
N THR A 89 7.74 -0.37 16.21
CA THR A 89 7.39 0.05 14.86
C THR A 89 8.03 -0.86 13.83
N MET A 90 7.32 -1.14 12.76
CA MET A 90 7.80 -1.86 11.59
C MET A 90 7.53 -1.01 10.34
N GLU A 91 8.48 -0.97 9.41
CA GLU A 91 8.25 -0.34 8.11
C GLU A 91 7.74 -1.39 7.11
N VAL A 92 6.68 -1.05 6.37
CA VAL A 92 6.19 -1.82 5.24
C VAL A 92 6.34 -0.99 3.98
N SER A 93 7.13 -1.50 3.03
CA SER A 93 7.32 -0.90 1.72
C SER A 93 6.33 -1.41 0.68
N PHE A 94 5.99 -0.51 -0.23
CA PHE A 94 5.11 -0.72 -1.37
C PHE A 94 5.83 -0.19 -2.61
N ASP A 95 6.24 -1.09 -3.48
CA ASP A 95 6.89 -0.80 -4.75
C ASP A 95 5.86 -0.99 -5.86
N VAL A 96 5.43 0.09 -6.51
CA VAL A 96 4.53 0.01 -7.68
C VAL A 96 5.36 0.08 -8.95
N LEU A 97 5.07 -0.80 -9.91
CA LEU A 97 5.62 -0.76 -11.27
C LEU A 97 4.48 -0.71 -12.27
N VAL A 98 4.27 0.44 -12.91
CA VAL A 98 3.16 0.64 -13.85
C VAL A 98 3.47 -0.07 -15.18
N PRO A 99 2.60 -0.97 -15.66
CA PRO A 99 2.78 -1.62 -16.97
C PRO A 99 2.84 -0.66 -18.17
N ASP A 100 3.55 -1.06 -19.22
CA ASP A 100 3.84 -0.26 -20.43
C ASP A 100 2.60 0.26 -21.18
N ASN A 101 1.45 -0.39 -21.03
CA ASN A 101 0.21 -0.05 -21.72
C ASN A 101 -0.93 0.30 -20.77
N SER A 102 -0.61 0.66 -19.52
CA SER A 102 -1.63 1.08 -18.56
C SER A 102 -2.36 2.34 -19.07
N PRO A 103 -3.70 2.33 -19.12
CA PRO A 103 -4.47 3.49 -19.51
C PRO A 103 -4.17 4.69 -18.61
N ASN A 104 -4.11 5.89 -19.20
CA ASN A 104 -4.12 7.11 -18.41
C ASN A 104 -5.37 7.13 -17.53
N GLY A 105 -5.22 7.54 -16.27
CA GLY A 105 -6.34 7.58 -15.35
C GLY A 105 -5.94 7.61 -13.89
N ASN A 106 -6.97 7.76 -13.06
CA ASN A 106 -6.85 7.71 -11.61
C ASN A 106 -7.23 6.32 -11.12
N TYR A 107 -6.38 5.76 -10.29
CA TYR A 107 -6.55 4.45 -9.68
C TYR A 107 -6.57 4.64 -8.16
N SER A 108 -7.63 4.19 -7.51
CA SER A 108 -7.80 4.28 -6.07
C SER A 108 -8.18 2.94 -5.47
N GLY A 109 -7.89 2.77 -4.20
CA GLY A 109 -8.25 1.57 -3.44
C GLY A 109 -7.79 1.69 -2.00
N LYS A 110 -7.64 0.57 -1.33
CA LYS A 110 -7.25 0.52 0.08
C LYS A 110 -6.12 -0.47 0.32
N VAL A 111 -5.23 -0.12 1.24
CA VAL A 111 -4.32 -1.08 1.88
C VAL A 111 -4.89 -1.42 3.24
N TYR A 112 -4.90 -2.69 3.57
CA TYR A 112 -5.39 -3.23 4.83
C TYR A 112 -4.26 -3.86 5.62
N PHE A 113 -4.31 -3.66 6.93
CA PHE A 113 -3.42 -4.24 7.93
C PHE A 113 -4.29 -5.04 8.90
N CYS A 114 -4.21 -6.36 8.81
CA CYS A 114 -4.91 -7.29 9.68
C CYS A 114 -4.01 -7.66 10.85
N PHE A 115 -4.35 -7.21 12.05
CA PHE A 115 -3.62 -7.53 13.27
C PHE A 115 -4.25 -8.75 13.94
N LYS A 116 -3.47 -9.79 14.15
CA LYS A 116 -3.83 -10.98 14.92
C LYS A 116 -3.04 -10.96 16.23
N ARG A 117 -3.71 -10.98 17.38
CA ARG A 117 -3.02 -11.07 18.67
C ARG A 117 -2.16 -12.33 18.73
N SER A 118 -0.91 -12.18 19.15
CA SER A 118 0.04 -13.27 19.45
C SER A 118 0.31 -13.38 20.93
#